data_AF-A0A1H5VC39-F1
#
_entry.id   AF-A0A1H5VC39-F1
#
_cell.length_a   1.000
_cell.length_b   1.000
_cell.length_c   1.000
_cell.angle_alpha   90.00
_cell.angle_beta   90.00
_cell.angle_gamma   90.00
#
_symmetry.space_group_name_H-M   'P 1'
#
loop_
_entity.id
_entity.type
_entity.pdbx_description
1 polymer ?
#
loop_
_entity_poly.entity_id
_entity_poly.type
_entity_poly.pdbx_seq_one_letter_code
_entity_poly.pdbx_strand_id
1 'polypeptide(L)'
;MQQNISAIFFEQKRFVGYVYEENDEVLGCIFALCKISGSKEEIYINEMAVLPERQGHGIGKQLLNAVKDYSKEKGLAGIVLYTSEYAPAAKFYEKNGFKLSNGTICMYCEQ
;
A
#
# COMPACT_ATOMS: atom_id res chain seq x y z
N MET A 1 17.32 24.33 -30.58
CA MET A 1 18.08 23.10 -30.26
C MET A 1 17.29 22.33 -29.23
N GLN A 2 17.02 21.07 -29.54
CA GLN A 2 16.08 20.17 -28.89
C GLN A 2 16.73 19.52 -27.66
N GLN A 3 16.08 19.54 -26.49
CA GLN A 3 16.50 18.68 -25.37
C GLN A 3 15.98 17.27 -25.65
N ASN A 4 16.93 16.34 -25.83
CA ASN A 4 16.67 14.92 -26.02
C ASN A 4 16.20 14.30 -24.69
N ILE A 5 14.89 14.16 -24.48
CA ILE A 5 14.37 13.23 -23.47
C ILE A 5 14.44 11.84 -24.10
N SER A 6 15.46 11.06 -23.76
CA SER A 6 15.40 9.61 -23.93
C SER A 6 14.45 9.06 -22.88
N ALA A 7 13.17 8.97 -23.21
CA ALA A 7 12.21 8.25 -22.38
C ALA A 7 12.63 6.78 -22.37
N ILE A 8 13.30 6.35 -21.30
CA ILE A 8 13.47 4.93 -21.01
C ILE A 8 12.12 4.48 -20.47
N PHE A 9 11.22 4.05 -21.36
CA PHE A 9 10.01 3.36 -20.94
C PHE A 9 10.43 1.98 -20.43
N PHE A 10 10.40 1.82 -19.10
CA PHE A 10 10.65 0.55 -18.44
C PHE A 10 9.35 0.07 -17.80
N GLU A 11 8.68 -0.87 -18.47
CA GLU A 11 7.46 -1.48 -17.96
C GLU A 11 7.82 -2.59 -16.97
N GLN A 12 7.72 -2.27 -15.68
CA GLN A 12 7.60 -3.29 -14.64
C GLN A 12 6.18 -3.24 -14.10
N LYS A 13 5.45 -4.36 -14.19
CA LYS A 13 4.19 -4.54 -13.46
C LYS A 13 4.51 -4.66 -11.97
N ARG A 14 4.72 -3.52 -11.32
CA ARG A 14 4.99 -3.37 -9.89
C ARG A 14 3.72 -3.48 -9.05
N PHE A 15 2.60 -3.82 -9.67
CA PHE A 15 1.30 -3.94 -9.01
C PHE A 15 1.18 -5.26 -8.25
N VAL A 16 0.69 -5.16 -7.02
CA VAL A 16 0.36 -6.28 -6.16
C VAL A 16 -1.06 -6.03 -5.63
N GLY A 17 -1.96 -6.97 -5.88
CA GLY A 17 -3.35 -6.83 -5.49
C GLY A 17 -3.90 -8.13 -4.93
N TYR A 18 -4.68 -8.02 -3.86
CA TYR A 18 -5.42 -9.13 -3.28
C TYR A 18 -6.87 -8.71 -3.05
N VAL A 19 -7.78 -9.66 -3.22
CA VAL A 19 -9.19 -9.53 -2.87
C VAL A 19 -9.55 -10.58 -1.83
N TYR A 20 -10.51 -10.26 -0.97
CA TYR A 20 -11.13 -11.22 -0.07
C TYR A 20 -12.53 -11.52 -0.60
N GLU A 21 -12.78 -12.80 -0.88
CA GLU A 21 -13.99 -13.28 -1.54
C GLU A 21 -14.69 -14.33 -0.69
N GLU A 22 -16.01 -14.25 -0.60
CA GLU A 22 -16.87 -15.30 -0.04
C GLU A 22 -18.11 -15.46 -0.93
N ASN A 23 -18.53 -16.69 -1.22
CA ASN A 23 -19.70 -16.98 -2.06
C ASN A 23 -19.69 -16.23 -3.41
N ASP A 24 -18.52 -16.18 -4.07
CA ASP A 24 -18.30 -15.46 -5.33
C ASP A 24 -18.50 -13.92 -5.26
N GLU A 25 -18.55 -13.34 -4.05
CA GLU A 25 -18.64 -11.89 -3.82
C GLU A 25 -17.34 -11.33 -3.25
N VAL A 26 -16.84 -10.24 -3.84
CA VAL A 26 -15.68 -9.50 -3.33
C VAL A 26 -16.09 -8.58 -2.18
N LEU A 27 -15.60 -8.88 -0.99
CA LEU A 27 -15.95 -8.16 0.25
C LEU A 27 -14.88 -7.17 0.70
N GLY A 28 -13.71 -7.22 0.08
CA GLY A 28 -12.62 -6.30 0.36
C GLY A 28 -11.45 -6.49 -0.60
N CYS A 29 -10.61 -5.47 -0.65
CA CYS A 29 -9.42 -5.45 -1.50
C CYS A 29 -8.27 -4.71 -0.84
N ILE A 30 -7.06 -5.01 -1.30
CA ILE A 30 -5.87 -4.24 -1.04
C ILE A 30 -5.04 -4.18 -2.32
N PHE A 31 -4.66 -2.97 -2.72
CA PHE A 31 -3.90 -2.70 -3.92
C PHE A 31 -2.65 -1.90 -3.58
N ALA A 32 -1.52 -2.38 -4.07
CA ALA A 32 -0.23 -1.85 -3.74
C ALA A 32 0.71 -1.83 -4.94
N LEU A 33 1.77 -1.03 -4.83
CA LEU A 33 2.81 -0.86 -5.84
C LEU A 33 4.17 -1.07 -5.21
N CYS A 34 5.05 -1.86 -5.83
CA CYS A 34 6.48 -1.81 -5.52
C CYS A 34 7.03 -0.46 -6.03
N LYS A 35 7.68 0.29 -5.16
CA LYS A 35 8.36 1.55 -5.51
C LYS A 35 9.79 1.56 -5.00
N ILE A 36 10.64 2.35 -5.66
CA ILE A 36 11.99 2.64 -5.15
C ILE A 36 11.89 3.89 -4.29
N SER A 37 12.36 3.79 -3.05
CA SER A 37 12.50 4.90 -2.10
C SER A 37 13.98 5.02 -1.73
N GLY A 38 14.66 6.04 -2.28
CA GLY A 38 16.12 6.13 -2.23
C GLY A 38 16.79 4.97 -2.95
N SER A 39 17.52 4.12 -2.22
CA SER A 39 18.17 2.90 -2.74
C SER A 39 17.45 1.60 -2.36
N LYS A 40 16.24 1.68 -1.80
CA LYS A 40 15.47 0.54 -1.30
C LYS A 40 14.21 0.33 -2.12
N GLU A 41 13.81 -0.93 -2.29
CA GLU A 41 12.49 -1.27 -2.82
C GLU A 41 11.52 -1.54 -1.68
N GLU A 42 10.34 -0.94 -1.76
CA GLU A 42 9.29 -0.99 -0.74
C GLU A 42 7.94 -1.18 -1.40
N ILE A 43 6.97 -1.71 -0.64
CA ILE A 43 5.57 -1.69 -1.05
C ILE A 43 4.94 -0.37 -0.62
N TYR A 44 4.22 0.26 -1.53
CA TYR A 44 3.29 1.34 -1.23
C TYR A 44 1.86 0.83 -1.36
N ILE A 45 1.13 0.79 -0.25
CA ILE A 45 -0.31 0.47 -0.29
C ILE A 45 -1.03 1.72 -0.80
N ASN A 46 -1.65 1.60 -1.97
CA ASN A 46 -2.39 2.69 -2.59
C ASN A 46 -3.85 2.71 -2.13
N GLU A 47 -4.48 1.55 -2.11
CA GLU A 47 -5.89 1.41 -1.74
C GLU A 47 -6.11 0.20 -0.86
N MET A 48 -7.00 0.34 0.11
CA MET A 48 -7.47 -0.77 0.92
C MET A 48 -8.89 -0.49 1.40
N ALA A 49 -9.80 -1.42 1.15
CA ALA A 49 -11.19 -1.29 1.54
C ALA A 49 -11.78 -2.65 1.95
N VAL A 50 -12.74 -2.60 2.87
CA VAL A 50 -13.61 -3.72 3.24
C VAL A 50 -15.02 -3.17 3.30
N LEU A 51 -15.99 -3.89 2.75
CA LEU A 51 -17.41 -3.52 2.80
C LEU A 51 -17.81 -3.14 4.23
N PRO A 52 -18.49 -2.00 4.46
CA PRO A 52 -18.80 -1.51 5.81
C PRO A 52 -19.39 -2.56 6.76
N GLU A 53 -20.35 -3.34 6.27
CA GLU A 53 -21.05 -4.42 6.97
C GLU A 53 -20.16 -5.64 7.28
N ARG A 54 -19.01 -5.76 6.61
CA ARG A 54 -18.01 -6.82 6.82
C ARG A 54 -16.79 -6.35 7.61
N GLN A 55 -16.70 -5.06 7.96
CA GLN A 55 -15.62 -4.55 8.82
C GLN A 55 -15.69 -5.15 10.23
N GLY A 56 -14.57 -5.13 10.96
CA GLY A 56 -14.48 -5.71 12.31
C GLY A 56 -14.32 -7.24 12.38
N HIS A 57 -14.48 -7.94 11.25
CA HIS A 57 -14.38 -9.42 11.17
C HIS A 57 -12.97 -9.93 10.81
N GLY A 58 -11.95 -9.08 10.91
CA GLY A 58 -10.56 -9.46 10.63
C GLY A 58 -10.16 -9.49 9.15
N ILE A 59 -11.09 -9.26 8.20
CA ILE A 59 -10.82 -9.25 6.75
C ILE A 59 -9.66 -8.31 6.39
N GLY A 60 -9.70 -7.07 6.88
CA GLY A 60 -8.63 -6.10 6.60
C GLY A 60 -7.26 -6.58 7.08
N LYS A 61 -7.18 -7.27 8.22
CA LYS A 61 -5.93 -7.83 8.73
C LYS A 61 -5.42 -8.96 7.82
N GLN A 62 -6.30 -9.79 7.28
CA GLN A 62 -5.92 -10.86 6.35
C GLN A 62 -5.34 -10.27 5.05
N LEU A 63 -6.03 -9.29 4.45
CA LEU A 63 -5.54 -8.58 3.27
C LEU A 63 -4.18 -7.93 3.51
N LEU A 64 -4.02 -7.22 4.64
CA LEU A 64 -2.76 -6.58 5.00
C LEU A 64 -1.62 -7.58 5.24
N ASN A 65 -1.93 -8.76 5.80
CA ASN A 65 -0.95 -9.82 5.97
C ASN A 65 -0.49 -10.42 4.64
N ALA A 66 -1.39 -10.59 3.65
CA ALA A 66 -1.01 -11.04 2.32
C ALA A 66 0.05 -10.13 1.69
N VAL A 67 -0.11 -8.81 1.82
CA VAL A 67 0.88 -7.83 1.34
C VAL A 67 2.19 -7.88 2.16
N LYS A 68 2.12 -8.11 3.48
CA LYS A 68 3.32 -8.32 4.32
C LYS A 68 4.11 -9.55 3.93
N ASP A 69 3.41 -10.64 3.66
CA ASP A 69 4.06 -11.89 3.30
C ASP A 69 4.69 -11.78 1.91
N TYR A 70 4.01 -11.14 0.95
CA TYR A 70 4.61 -10.77 -0.34
C TYR A 70 5.87 -9.91 -0.15
N SER A 71 5.80 -8.86 0.68
CA SER A 71 6.95 -7.98 0.94
C SER A 71 8.15 -8.75 1.50
N LYS A 72 7.93 -9.70 2.42
CA LYS A 72 8.99 -10.54 2.99
C LYS A 72 9.55 -11.52 1.96
N GLU A 73 8.68 -12.18 1.20
CA GLU A 73 9.09 -13.15 0.17
C GLU A 73 9.99 -12.50 -0.88
N LYS A 74 9.67 -11.26 -1.28
CA LYS A 74 10.47 -10.48 -2.24
C LYS A 74 11.68 -9.78 -1.62
N GLY A 75 11.92 -9.91 -0.31
CA GLY A 75 13.03 -9.26 0.37
C GLY A 75 12.97 -7.72 0.34
N LEU A 76 11.77 -7.15 0.24
CA LEU A 76 11.56 -5.70 0.19
C LEU A 76 11.80 -5.08 1.56
N ALA A 77 12.27 -3.83 1.58
CA ALA A 77 12.70 -3.15 2.79
C ALA A 77 11.56 -2.83 3.76
N GLY A 78 10.32 -2.75 3.27
CA GLY A 78 9.16 -2.47 4.10
C GLY A 78 7.92 -2.11 3.30
N ILE A 79 6.92 -1.65 4.06
CA ILE A 79 5.62 -1.21 3.54
C ILE A 79 5.35 0.20 4.05
N VAL A 80 4.95 1.07 3.15
CA VAL A 80 4.58 2.46 3.41
C VAL A 80 3.20 2.77 2.87
N LEU A 81 2.50 3.71 3.49
CA LEU A 81 1.18 4.19 3.07
C LEU A 81 0.95 5.60 3.62
N TYR A 82 -0.05 6.27 3.07
CA TYR A 82 -0.59 7.51 3.62
C TYR A 82 -2.04 7.27 4.05
N THR A 83 -2.41 7.83 5.19
CA THR A 83 -3.78 7.82 5.69
C THR A 83 -4.05 9.13 6.41
N SER A 84 -5.31 9.54 6.47
CA SER A 84 -5.72 10.67 7.31
C SER A 84 -5.51 10.33 8.79
N GLU A 85 -4.96 11.28 9.54
CA GLU A 85 -4.84 11.21 11.00
C GLU A 85 -6.23 11.18 11.69
N TYR A 86 -7.26 11.68 11.00
CA TYR A 86 -8.65 11.72 11.48
C TYR A 86 -9.44 10.46 11.12
N ALA A 87 -8.87 9.55 10.32
CA ALA A 87 -9.57 8.34 9.87
C ALA A 87 -9.34 7.15 10.83
N PRO A 88 -10.34 6.26 11.00
CA PRO A 88 -10.17 5.01 11.77
C PRO A 88 -9.03 4.12 11.27
N ALA A 89 -8.64 4.26 10.00
CA ALA A 89 -7.57 3.52 9.36
C ALA A 89 -6.20 3.72 10.04
N ALA A 90 -5.91 4.90 10.60
CA ALA A 90 -4.64 5.15 11.31
C ALA A 90 -4.45 4.17 12.48
N LYS A 91 -5.47 4.04 13.33
CA LYS A 91 -5.48 3.07 14.45
C LYS A 91 -5.42 1.63 13.97
N PHE A 92 -6.03 1.31 12.83
CA PHE A 92 -5.93 -0.02 12.23
C PHE A 92 -4.48 -0.35 11.85
N TYR A 93 -3.77 0.57 11.18
CA TYR A 93 -2.37 0.35 10.80
C TYR A 93 -1.44 0.27 12.01
N GLU A 94 -1.60 1.17 13.00
CA GLU A 94 -0.83 1.12 14.26
C GLU A 94 -1.00 -0.21 15.00
N LYS A 95 -2.25 -0.70 15.15
CA LYS A 95 -2.53 -2.02 15.73
C LYS A 95 -1.91 -3.17 14.95
N ASN A 96 -1.64 -2.96 13.66
CA ASN A 96 -0.96 -3.92 12.79
C ASN A 96 0.55 -3.62 12.66
N GLY A 97 1.14 -2.86 13.56
CA GLY A 97 2.59 -2.68 13.69
C GLY A 97 3.20 -1.60 12.79
N PHE A 98 2.39 -0.81 12.09
CA PHE A 98 2.87 0.39 11.43
C PHE A 98 3.19 1.46 12.47
N LYS A 99 4.15 2.32 12.14
CA LYS A 99 4.58 3.45 12.95
C LYS A 99 4.72 4.67 12.05
N LEU A 100 4.61 5.85 12.63
CA LEU A 100 4.98 7.09 11.94
C LEU A 100 6.44 7.00 11.48
N SER A 101 6.70 7.45 10.25
CA SER A 101 8.05 7.41 9.68
C SER A 101 8.88 8.55 10.25
N ASN A 102 10.03 8.22 10.86
CA ASN A 102 11.00 9.22 11.30
C ASN A 102 11.85 9.67 10.11
N GLY A 103 11.94 10.97 9.85
CA GLY A 103 12.77 11.53 8.78
C GLY A 103 12.11 11.59 7.40
N THR A 104 10.82 11.28 7.29
CA THR A 104 10.02 11.51 6.07
C THR A 104 8.95 12.56 6.33
N ILE A 105 8.74 13.50 5.41
CA ILE A 105 7.69 14.52 5.47
C ILE A 105 6.76 14.31 4.28
N CYS A 106 5.44 14.30 4.51
CA CYS A 106 4.46 14.42 3.44
C CYS A 106 4.31 15.90 3.07
N MET A 107 4.61 16.26 1.83
CA MET A 107 4.48 17.64 1.33
C MET A 107 3.30 17.72 0.37
N TYR A 108 2.42 18.69 0.58
CA TYR A 108 1.22 18.93 -0.24
C TYR A 108 1.19 20.40 -0.66
N CYS A 109 0.80 20.65 -1.91
CA CYS A 109 0.62 21.99 -2.45
C CYS A 109 -0.84 22.13 -2.90
N GLU A 110 -1.57 23.06 -2.29
CA GLU A 110 -2.90 23.46 -2.76
C GLU A 110 -2.78 24.24 -4.08
N GLN A 111 -3.79 24.15 -4.94
CA GLN A 111 -3.94 24.93 -6.17
C GLN A 111 -5.18 25.79 -6.09
#